data_AF-A0A8H8S206-F1
#
_entry.id   AF-A0A8H8S206-F1
#
_cell.length_a   1.000
_cell.length_b   1.000
_cell.length_c   1.000
_cell.angle_alpha   90.00
_cell.angle_beta   90.00
_cell.angle_gamma   90.00
#
_symmetry.space_group_name_H-M   'P 1'
#
loop_
_entity.id
_entity.type
_entity.pdbx_description
1 polymer ?
#
loop_
_entity_poly.entity_id
_entity_poly.type
_entity_poly.pdbx_seq_one_letter_code
_entity_poly.pdbx_strand_id
1 'polypeptide(L)' 'MLRECLERVIIRDANLPPSINEYSEVFAGYIRAILIDIFSGYDNQVLYKKSRNIMAFFTPIRLVRNTRLLIGVTNSVA' A
#
# COMPACT_ATOMS: atom_id res chain seq x y z
N MET A 1 4.99 6.98 13.13
CA MET A 1 4.75 6.28 14.41
C MET A 1 3.88 5.02 14.29
N LEU A 2 2.54 5.05 14.17
CA LEU A 2 1.74 3.78 14.13
C LEU A 2 2.04 2.88 12.90
N ARG A 3 2.34 3.48 11.74
CA ARG A 3 2.65 2.74 10.49
C ARG A 3 3.96 1.96 10.57
N GLU A 4 5.00 2.57 11.13
CA GLU A 4 6.34 1.94 11.24
C GLU A 4 6.32 0.70 12.15
N CYS A 5 5.46 0.67 13.16
CA CYS A 5 5.27 -0.52 14.00
C CYS A 5 4.59 -1.66 13.24
N LEU A 6 3.62 -1.33 12.37
CA LEU A 6 2.86 -2.32 11.62
C LEU A 6 3.72 -3.00 10.53
N GLU A 7 4.51 -2.24 9.80
CA GLU A 7 5.33 -2.79 8.71
C GLU A 7 6.44 -3.74 9.20
N ARG A 8 6.83 -3.64 10.47
CA ARG A 8 7.82 -4.56 11.07
C ARG A 8 7.26 -5.96 11.36
N VAL A 9 5.94 -6.11 11.50
CA VAL A 9 5.29 -7.39 11.85
C VAL A 9 4.55 -8.02 10.68
N ILE A 10 4.30 -7.27 9.59
CA ILE A 10 3.71 -7.81 8.37
C ILE A 10 4.79 -8.52 7.56
N ILE A 11 4.54 -9.78 7.21
CA ILE A 11 5.36 -10.50 6.24
C ILE A 11 5.23 -9.79 4.89
N ARG A 12 6.38 -9.38 4.33
CA ARG A 12 6.43 -8.78 3.00
C ARG A 12 6.17 -9.86 1.96
N ASP A 13 5.08 -9.69 1.23
CA ASP A 13 4.78 -10.59 0.11
C ASP A 13 5.68 -10.23 -1.08
N ALA A 14 6.13 -11.25 -1.82
CA ALA A 14 7.19 -11.16 -2.82
C ALA A 14 6.67 -10.84 -4.23
N ASN A 15 5.43 -10.34 -4.36
CA ASN A 15 4.95 -9.64 -5.55
C ASN A 15 5.66 -8.27 -5.72
N LEU A 16 6.98 -8.30 -5.55
CA LEU A 16 7.85 -7.16 -5.70
C LEU A 16 7.74 -6.72 -7.14
N PRO A 17 7.46 -5.43 -7.39
CA PRO A 17 7.57 -4.90 -8.73
C PRO A 17 8.97 -5.16 -9.29
N PRO A 18 9.14 -5.16 -10.62
CA PRO A 18 10.45 -5.25 -11.24
C PRO A 18 11.40 -4.19 -10.66
N SER A 19 12.70 -4.43 -10.76
CA SER A 19 13.67 -3.47 -10.23
C SER A 19 13.46 -2.10 -10.89
N ILE A 20 13.73 -1.03 -10.14
CA ILE A 20 13.47 0.32 -10.66
C ILE A 20 14.25 0.61 -11.94
N ASN A 21 15.45 0.05 -12.07
CA ASN A 21 16.27 0.16 -13.27
C ASN A 21 15.60 -0.54 -14.45
N GLU A 22 15.27 -1.83 -14.31
CA GLU A 22 14.57 -2.60 -15.37
C GLU A 22 13.26 -1.95 -15.80
N TYR A 23 12.48 -1.44 -14.84
CA TYR A 23 11.24 -0.73 -15.13
C TYR A 23 11.49 0.59 -15.87
N SER A 24 12.46 1.38 -15.41
CA SER A 24 12.78 2.69 -15.98
C SER A 24 13.39 2.63 -17.38
N GLU A 25 14.17 1.58 -17.66
CA GLU A 25 14.83 1.37 -18.95
C GLU A 25 13.83 1.25 -20.11
N VAL A 26 12.65 0.67 -19.88
CA VAL A 26 11.57 0.58 -20.86
C VAL A 26 11.10 1.97 -21.31
N PHE A 27 11.27 2.99 -20.45
CA PHE A 27 10.90 4.36 -20.73
C PHE A 27 12.08 5.26 -21.17
N ALA A 28 13.28 4.69 -21.33
CA ALA A 28 14.43 5.43 -21.82
C ALA A 28 14.20 5.91 -23.26
N GLY A 29 14.39 7.21 -23.51
CA GLY A 29 14.21 7.81 -24.83
C GLY A 29 12.83 8.44 -25.09
N TYR A 30 11.85 8.27 -24.19
CA TYR A 30 10.63 9.08 -24.26
C TYR A 30 10.91 10.50 -23.75
N ILE A 31 10.47 11.51 -24.50
CA ILE A 31 10.69 12.93 -24.19
C ILE A 31 9.73 13.41 -23.07
N ARG A 32 8.65 12.67 -22.82
CA ARG A 32 7.60 13.02 -21.84
C ARG A 32 7.07 11.77 -21.15
N ALA A 33 6.82 11.91 -19.86
CA ALA A 33 6.09 10.95 -19.04
C ALA A 33 4.94 11.65 -18.33
N ILE A 34 3.88 10.90 -18.02
CA ILE A 34 2.76 11.37 -17.20
C ILE A 34 2.71 10.48 -15.97
N LEU A 35 2.74 11.11 -14.79
CA LEU A 35 2.49 10.45 -13.52
C LEU A 35 1.03 10.70 -13.14
N ILE A 36 0.27 9.62 -12.96
CA ILE A 36 -1.14 9.69 -12.57
C ILE A 36 -1.26 9.10 -11.16
N ASP A 37 -1.80 9.88 -10.23
CA ASP A 37 -2.25 9.33 -8.96
C ASP A 37 -3.68 8.84 -9.11
N ILE A 38 -3.85 7.52 -9.00
CA ILE A 38 -5.15 6.89 -9.17
C ILE A 38 -6.00 7.08 -7.91
N PHE A 39 -5.43 7.42 -6.73
CA PHE A 39 -6.02 7.60 -5.39
C PHE A 39 -7.02 6.53 -4.91
N SER A 40 -8.01 6.18 -5.74
CA SER A 40 -9.06 5.18 -5.53
C SER A 40 -8.61 3.73 -5.76
N GLY A 41 -7.32 3.44 -5.87
CA GLY A 41 -6.86 2.05 -6.00
C GLY A 41 -7.10 1.26 -4.71
N TYR A 42 -6.88 1.91 -3.56
CA TYR A 42 -6.83 1.27 -2.25
C TYR A 42 -8.20 1.09 -1.60
N ASP A 43 -9.07 2.09 -1.74
CA ASP A 43 -10.44 2.08 -1.22
C ASP A 43 -11.42 1.32 -2.13
N ASN A 44 -10.98 0.81 -3.27
CA ASN A 44 -11.77 -0.13 -4.06
C ASN A 44 -11.49 -1.58 -3.66
N GLN A 45 -10.33 -1.86 -3.05
CA GLN A 45 -9.96 -3.21 -2.64
C GLN A 45 -10.39 -3.54 -1.21
N VAL A 46 -11.01 -4.71 -1.04
CA VAL A 46 -11.50 -5.18 0.25
C VAL A 46 -10.36 -5.83 1.03
N LEU A 47 -10.13 -5.36 2.26
CA LEU A 47 -9.16 -5.97 3.16
C LEU A 47 -9.70 -7.30 3.71
N TYR A 48 -8.85 -8.33 3.68
CA TYR A 48 -9.16 -9.64 4.23
C TYR A 48 -9.65 -9.53 5.68
N LYS A 49 -10.75 -10.21 6.00
CA LYS A 49 -11.49 -10.01 7.26
C LYS A 49 -10.62 -10.22 8.50
N LYS A 50 -9.72 -11.22 8.50
CA LYS A 50 -8.84 -11.49 9.65
C LYS A 50 -7.74 -10.43 9.80
N SER A 51 -7.31 -9.81 8.70
CA SER A 51 -6.29 -8.76 8.71
C SER A 51 -6.82 -7.40 9.16
N ARG A 52 -8.13 -7.21 9.32
CA ARG A 52 -8.69 -5.89 9.71
C ARG A 52 -8.27 -5.43 11.10
N ASN A 53 -8.04 -6.37 12.01
CA ASN A 53 -7.68 -6.05 13.39
C ASN A 53 -6.24 -5.54 13.50
N ILE A 54 -5.33 -5.99 12.63
CA ILE A 54 -3.93 -5.53 12.62
C ILE A 54 -3.82 -4.09 12.12
N MET A 55 -4.82 -3.62 11.36
CA MET A 55 -4.91 -2.27 10.80
C MET A 55 -5.85 -1.37 11.61
N ALA A 56 -6.17 -1.74 12.85
CA ALA A 56 -6.98 -0.92 13.74
C ALA A 56 -6.16 0.24 14.32
N PHE A 57 -6.80 1.38 14.52
CA PHE A 57 -6.20 2.54 15.14
C PHE A 57 -7.16 3.20 16.12
N PHE A 58 -6.60 3.85 17.13
CA PHE A 58 -7.40 4.52 18.16
C PHE A 58 -7.74 5.94 17.70
N THR A 59 -9.02 6.28 17.72
CA THR A 59 -9.47 7.67 17.72
C THR A 59 -9.70 8.11 19.17
N PRO A 60 -9.72 9.40 19.50
CA PRO A 60 -10.02 9.87 20.85
C PRO A 60 -11.34 9.33 21.44
N ILE A 61 -12.26 8.83 20.59
CA ILE A 61 -13.58 8.33 20.96
C ILE A 61 -13.60 6.79 21.06
N ARG A 62 -12.96 6.09 20.13
CA ARG A 62 -12.97 4.62 20.07
C ARG A 62 -11.86 4.05 19.19
N LEU A 63 -11.55 2.77 19.40
CA LEU A 63 -10.85 1.95 18.42
C LEU A 63 -11.72 1.77 17.16
N VAL A 64 -11.14 2.05 16.00
CA VAL A 64 -11.74 1.82 14.69
C VAL A 64 -10.85 0.90 13.86
N ARG A 65 -11.43 0.22 12.87
CA ARG A 65 -10.73 -0.73 12.00
C ARG A 65 -11.02 -0.43 10.55
N ASN A 66 -10.03 -0.67 9.70
CA ASN A 66 -10.19 -0.53 8.26
C ASN A 66 -10.86 -1.77 7.65
N THR A 67 -11.72 -1.54 6.66
CA THR A 67 -12.36 -2.62 5.87
C THR A 67 -11.77 -2.74 4.47
N ARG A 68 -10.90 -1.81 4.10
CA ARG A 68 -10.26 -1.66 2.79
C ARG A 68 -8.76 -1.45 2.93
N LEU A 69 -8.02 -1.54 1.83
CA LEU A 69 -6.58 -1.31 1.85
C LEU A 69 -6.27 0.12 2.27
N LEU A 70 -5.16 0.28 2.98
CA LEU A 70 -4.65 1.57 3.40
C LEU A 70 -3.59 2.03 2.42
N ILE A 71 -3.62 3.30 2.05
CA ILE A 71 -2.52 3.97 1.35
C ILE A 71 -1.26 3.85 2.21
N GLY A 72 -0.12 3.48 1.60
CA GLY A 72 1.18 3.49 2.26
C GLY A 72 1.39 2.38 3.29
N VAL A 73 0.92 1.16 2.98
CA VAL A 73 1.32 -0.07 3.68
C VAL A 73 2.00 -0.98 2.66
N THR A 74 3.12 -1.61 3.03
CA THR A 74 4.02 -2.36 2.14
C THR A 74 3.30 -3.25 1.11
N ASN A 75 2.30 -4.04 1.53
CA ASN A 75 1.59 -4.98 0.65
C ASN A 75 0.36 -4.38 -0.07
N SER A 76 0.15 -3.07 -0.05
CA SER A 76 -1.06 -2.45 -0.63
C SER A 76 -0.96 -2.17 -2.13
N VAL A 77 0.24 -2.26 -2.69
CA VAL A 77 0.54 -2.04 -4.13
C VAL A 77 0.95 -3.36 -4.83
N ALA A 78 1.08 -4.44 -4.05
CA ALA A 78 1.49 -5.76 -4.52
C ALA A 78 0.40 -6.49 -5.31
#